data_AF-A0A9C9G441-F1
#
_entry.id   AF-A0A9C9G441-F1
#
_cell.length_a   1.000
_cell.length_b   1.000
_cell.length_c   1.000
_cell.angle_alpha   90.00
_cell.angle_beta   90.00
_cell.angle_gamma   90.00
#
_symmetry.space_group_name_H-M   'P 1'
#
loop_
_entity.id
_entity.type
_entity.pdbx_description
1 polymer ?
#
loop_
_entity_poly.entity_id
_entity_poly.type
_entity_poly.pdbx_seq_one_letter_code
_entity_poly.pdbx_strand_id
1 'polypeptide(L)'
;MELRSQASTPSYWRDQDAENPDSWVRFKILGFNDFHGQLEPRRLFNRPAGGAAVLASYLRSESAQSPNGAIIVHAGDHVGASPPVSALLQDEPSISFLNMLTNQYCAYAEVEDEIEAEAFDDDRFDPRCNLVGTLGNHEFDKGIGEMLRLINGGIHPNGPFLDANYKGARFPYVVANVVDEKTGKPILPPYVIKQVRGIPVAFIGA
;
A
#
# COMPACT_ATOMS: atom_id res chain seq x y z
N MET A 1 25.26 -15.46 -4.56
CA MET A 1 25.03 -16.14 -3.27
C MET A 1 25.32 -15.21 -2.11
N GLU A 2 26.36 -14.37 -2.21
CA GLU A 2 26.83 -13.42 -1.19
C GLU A 2 25.85 -12.28 -0.83
N LEU A 3 25.22 -11.62 -1.81
CA LEU A 3 24.23 -10.54 -1.53
C LEU A 3 22.98 -11.04 -0.78
N ARG A 4 22.52 -12.26 -1.06
CA ARG A 4 21.42 -12.88 -0.29
C ARG A 4 21.86 -13.21 1.15
N SER A 5 23.10 -13.64 1.32
CA SER A 5 23.68 -13.91 2.65
C SER A 5 23.86 -12.63 3.47
N GLN A 6 24.26 -11.52 2.84
CA GLN A 6 24.37 -10.22 3.50
C GLN A 6 22.99 -9.64 3.84
N ALA A 7 22.01 -9.75 2.94
CA ALA A 7 20.62 -9.34 3.21
C ALA A 7 19.96 -10.17 4.33
N SER A 8 20.41 -11.41 4.56
CA SER A 8 19.93 -12.24 5.68
C SER A 8 20.61 -11.94 7.02
N THR A 9 21.69 -11.16 7.03
CA THR A 9 22.38 -10.78 8.27
C THR A 9 21.62 -9.63 8.94
N PRO A 10 21.11 -9.80 10.17
CA PRO A 10 20.44 -8.71 10.87
C PRO A 10 21.43 -7.57 11.13
N SER A 11 21.13 -6.38 10.62
CA SER A 11 21.84 -5.16 10.95
C SER A 11 21.25 -4.56 12.22
N TYR A 12 22.10 -4.28 13.19
CA TYR A 12 21.70 -3.62 14.43
C TYR A 12 22.24 -2.20 14.43
N TRP A 13 21.35 -1.22 14.46
CA TRP A 13 21.69 0.15 14.79
C TRP A 13 21.37 0.38 16.27
N ARG A 14 22.31 0.95 17.02
CA ARG A 14 22.14 1.32 18.42
C ARG A 14 22.65 2.74 18.60
N ASP A 15 21.79 3.61 19.07
CA ASP A 15 22.20 4.89 19.63
C ASP A 15 23.05 4.63 20.89
N GLN A 16 24.25 5.20 20.95
CA GLN A 16 25.16 4.99 22.10
C GLN A 16 24.65 5.68 23.36
N ASP A 17 23.79 6.69 23.21
CA ASP A 17 23.24 7.48 24.31
C ASP A 17 21.85 6.99 24.75
N ALA A 18 21.26 6.02 24.03
CA ALA A 18 19.99 5.43 24.44
C ALA A 18 20.20 4.46 25.62
N GLU A 19 19.59 4.79 26.76
CA GLU A 19 19.47 3.87 27.88
C GLU A 19 18.75 2.59 27.43
N ASN A 20 19.22 1.43 27.90
CA ASN A 20 18.57 0.16 27.60
C ASN A 20 17.15 0.20 28.19
N PRO A 21 16.10 0.12 27.36
CA PRO A 21 14.75 0.21 27.88
C PRO A 21 14.42 -1.04 28.72
N ASP A 22 13.57 -0.87 29.74
CA ASP A 22 13.08 -1.98 30.58
C ASP A 22 12.36 -3.07 29.77
N SER A 23 11.86 -2.72 28.56
CA SER A 23 11.26 -3.66 27.62
C SER A 23 11.35 -3.21 26.16
N TRP A 24 11.29 -4.16 25.23
CA TRP A 24 11.33 -3.91 23.79
C TRP A 24 9.99 -4.24 23.13
N VAL A 25 9.48 -3.34 22.29
CA VAL A 25 8.38 -3.65 21.37
C VAL A 25 8.95 -4.11 20.04
N ARG A 26 8.70 -5.38 19.69
CA ARG A 26 9.15 -5.98 18.43
C ARG A 26 7.98 -6.11 17.47
N PHE A 27 8.02 -5.42 16.34
CA PHE A 27 7.05 -5.53 15.25
C PHE A 27 7.77 -5.70 13.91
N LYS A 28 7.03 -6.07 12.86
CA LYS A 28 7.59 -6.25 11.52
C LYS A 28 7.16 -5.11 10.61
N ILE A 29 8.07 -4.70 9.72
CA ILE A 29 7.76 -3.90 8.53
C ILE A 29 8.02 -4.82 7.34
N LEU A 30 7.01 -5.04 6.51
CA LEU A 30 7.06 -5.93 5.35
C LEU A 30 6.91 -5.09 4.08
N GLY A 31 7.98 -4.97 3.30
CA GLY A 31 8.03 -4.10 2.12
C GLY A 31 7.90 -4.85 0.80
N PHE A 32 7.24 -4.24 -0.17
CA PHE A 32 7.29 -4.61 -1.59
C PHE A 32 7.19 -3.36 -2.48
N ASN A 33 7.48 -3.49 -3.77
CA ASN A 33 7.50 -2.39 -4.73
C ASN A 33 7.20 -2.90 -6.15
N ASP A 34 7.01 -1.99 -7.10
CA ASP A 34 7.01 -2.26 -8.54
C ASP A 34 6.07 -3.41 -8.92
N PHE A 35 4.87 -3.42 -8.30
CA PHE A 35 3.92 -4.51 -8.52
C PHE A 35 3.34 -4.47 -9.94
N HIS A 36 3.20 -3.30 -10.57
CA HIS A 36 2.74 -3.12 -11.96
C HIS A 36 1.58 -4.04 -12.35
N GLY A 37 0.56 -4.13 -11.50
CA GLY A 37 -0.58 -5.02 -11.69
C GLY A 37 -0.25 -6.47 -12.06
N GLN A 38 0.86 -7.02 -11.59
CA GLN A 38 1.27 -8.42 -11.80
C GLN A 38 0.41 -9.37 -10.94
N LEU A 39 -0.89 -9.38 -11.23
CA LEU A 39 -1.89 -10.22 -10.55
C LEU A 39 -1.62 -11.71 -10.77
N GLU A 40 -1.19 -12.07 -11.99
CA GLU A 40 -0.89 -13.44 -12.38
C GLU A 40 0.62 -13.74 -12.32
N PRO A 41 1.00 -15.00 -12.01
CA PRO A 41 2.40 -15.40 -12.08
C PRO A 41 2.93 -15.34 -13.52
N ARG A 42 4.19 -14.93 -13.67
CA ARG A 42 4.92 -14.95 -14.95
C ARG A 42 5.77 -16.21 -15.02
N ARG A 43 6.17 -16.64 -16.23
CA ARG A 43 7.11 -17.76 -16.39
C ARG A 43 8.53 -17.22 -16.49
N LEU A 44 9.38 -17.58 -15.52
CA LEU A 44 10.82 -17.30 -15.52
C LEU A 44 11.58 -18.62 -15.53
N PHE A 45 12.44 -18.84 -16.53
CA PHE A 45 13.15 -20.12 -16.74
C PHE A 45 12.22 -21.34 -16.66
N ASN A 46 11.05 -21.25 -17.33
CA ASN A 46 10.01 -22.28 -17.37
C ASN A 46 9.35 -22.60 -16.00
N ARG A 47 9.54 -21.76 -14.98
CA ARG A 47 8.91 -21.88 -13.66
C ARG A 47 7.98 -20.69 -13.38
N PRO A 48 6.84 -20.88 -12.71
CA PRO A 48 6.02 -19.76 -12.26
C PRO A 48 6.79 -18.90 -11.25
N ALA A 49 6.70 -17.59 -11.40
CA ALA A 49 7.33 -16.59 -10.54
C ALA A 49 6.38 -15.41 -10.32
N GLY A 50 6.29 -14.95 -9.06
CA GLY A 50 5.45 -13.82 -8.68
C GLY A 50 3.94 -14.14 -8.66
N GLY A 51 3.13 -13.12 -8.91
CA GLY A 51 1.67 -13.17 -8.83
C GLY A 51 1.14 -12.73 -7.46
N ALA A 52 -0.03 -12.11 -7.49
CA ALA A 52 -0.75 -11.58 -6.33
C ALA A 52 -0.91 -12.62 -5.20
N ALA A 53 -1.33 -13.84 -5.54
CA ALA A 53 -1.59 -14.90 -4.56
C ALA A 53 -0.33 -15.34 -3.81
N VAL A 54 0.81 -15.41 -4.51
CA VAL A 54 2.10 -15.79 -3.90
C VAL A 54 2.57 -14.69 -2.95
N LEU A 55 2.54 -13.43 -3.40
CA LEU A 55 2.88 -12.28 -2.58
C LEU A 55 2.01 -12.21 -1.32
N ALA A 56 0.69 -12.36 -1.47
CA ALA A 56 -0.24 -12.38 -0.36
C ALA A 56 0.04 -13.48 0.64
N SER A 57 0.38 -14.69 0.17
CA SER A 57 0.70 -15.82 1.05
C SER A 57 1.91 -15.54 1.93
N TYR A 58 2.99 -14.98 1.36
CA TYR A 58 4.18 -14.60 2.14
C TYR A 58 3.88 -13.49 3.13
N LEU A 59 3.26 -12.39 2.69
CA LEU A 59 2.97 -11.24 3.56
C LEU A 59 2.03 -11.61 4.71
N ARG A 60 0.98 -12.40 4.45
CA ARG A 60 0.04 -12.86 5.48
C ARG A 60 0.70 -13.84 6.46
N SER A 61 1.51 -14.79 5.95
CA SER A 61 2.26 -15.73 6.81
C SER A 61 3.23 -14.99 7.75
N GLU A 62 3.99 -14.03 7.21
CA GLU A 62 4.94 -13.25 8.01
C GLU A 62 4.24 -12.33 9.02
N SER A 63 3.10 -11.74 8.62
CA SER A 63 2.26 -10.92 9.50
C SER A 63 1.68 -11.72 10.66
N ALA A 64 1.19 -12.93 10.41
CA ALA A 64 0.63 -13.81 11.43
C ALA A 64 1.66 -14.26 12.49
N GLN A 65 2.94 -14.31 12.11
CA GLN A 65 4.05 -14.64 13.01
C GLN A 65 4.57 -13.43 13.81
N SER A 66 3.97 -12.25 13.69
CA SER A 66 4.41 -11.04 14.39
C SER A 66 3.55 -10.73 15.62
N PRO A 67 4.04 -10.97 16.86
CA PRO A 67 3.22 -10.85 18.09
C PRO A 67 2.75 -9.42 18.42
N ASN A 68 3.43 -8.39 17.90
CA ASN A 68 2.99 -6.99 18.03
C ASN A 68 2.46 -6.41 16.71
N GLY A 69 2.13 -7.27 15.75
CA GLY A 69 1.62 -6.88 14.44
C GLY A 69 2.72 -6.64 13.41
N ALA A 70 2.29 -6.54 12.16
CA ALA A 70 3.14 -6.21 11.03
C ALA A 70 2.49 -5.07 10.25
N ILE A 71 3.30 -4.09 9.86
CA ILE A 71 2.91 -3.03 8.96
C ILE A 71 3.48 -3.39 7.59
N ILE A 72 2.62 -3.45 6.59
CA ILE A 72 2.99 -3.66 5.21
C ILE A 72 3.21 -2.28 4.59
N VAL A 73 4.31 -2.13 3.86
CA VAL A 73 4.63 -0.91 3.13
C VAL A 73 4.81 -1.23 1.66
N HIS A 74 4.37 -0.33 0.80
CA HIS A 74 4.56 -0.45 -0.63
C HIS A 74 5.28 0.79 -1.17
N ALA A 75 6.30 0.60 -2.01
CA ALA A 75 7.18 1.69 -2.45
C ALA A 75 6.78 2.33 -3.80
N GLY A 76 5.53 2.12 -4.25
CA GLY A 76 5.01 2.73 -5.48
C GLY A 76 5.08 1.78 -6.67
N ASP A 77 4.63 2.26 -7.83
CA ASP A 77 4.56 1.53 -9.08
C ASP A 77 3.71 0.25 -8.96
N HIS A 78 2.55 0.36 -8.32
CA HIS A 78 1.59 -0.75 -8.24
C HIS A 78 0.64 -0.80 -9.42
N VAL A 79 0.57 0.29 -10.16
CA VAL A 79 -0.20 0.48 -11.38
C VAL A 79 0.74 0.88 -12.52
N GLY A 80 0.22 1.04 -13.74
CA GLY A 80 1.02 1.35 -14.92
C GLY A 80 1.96 0.21 -15.33
N ALA A 81 2.40 0.22 -16.59
CA ALA A 81 3.13 -0.89 -17.22
C ALA A 81 2.49 -2.30 -17.02
N SER A 82 1.20 -2.34 -16.67
CA SER A 82 0.57 -3.56 -16.18
C SER A 82 0.20 -4.54 -17.31
N PRO A 83 0.11 -5.85 -17.00
CA PRO A 83 -0.47 -6.83 -17.91
C PRO A 83 -1.94 -6.51 -18.25
N PRO A 84 -2.49 -7.06 -19.34
CA PRO A 84 -3.87 -6.79 -19.78
C PRO A 84 -4.93 -7.01 -18.69
N VAL A 85 -4.76 -8.00 -17.81
CA VAL A 85 -5.69 -8.30 -16.71
C VAL A 85 -5.87 -7.12 -15.74
N SER A 86 -4.91 -6.21 -15.66
CA SER A 86 -5.00 -4.98 -14.87
C SER A 86 -5.21 -3.76 -15.77
N ALA A 87 -4.41 -3.61 -16.84
CA ALA A 87 -4.43 -2.41 -17.68
C ALA A 87 -5.75 -2.21 -18.46
N LEU A 88 -6.44 -3.28 -18.88
CA LEU A 88 -7.75 -3.17 -19.53
C LEU A 88 -8.85 -2.65 -18.60
N LEU A 89 -8.62 -2.75 -17.30
CA LEU A 89 -9.53 -2.35 -16.22
C LEU A 89 -8.93 -1.18 -15.41
N GLN A 90 -8.09 -0.37 -16.06
CA GLN A 90 -7.54 0.89 -15.56
C GLN A 90 -6.80 0.72 -14.24
N ASP A 91 -6.20 -0.45 -14.01
CA ASP A 91 -5.52 -0.82 -12.78
C ASP A 91 -6.37 -0.82 -11.50
N GLU A 92 -7.70 -0.71 -11.61
CA GLU A 92 -8.62 -0.97 -10.49
C GLU A 92 -8.42 -2.36 -9.86
N PRO A 93 -8.12 -3.44 -10.63
CA PRO A 93 -7.80 -4.75 -10.04
C PRO A 93 -6.56 -4.72 -9.15
N SER A 94 -5.58 -3.89 -9.47
CA SER A 94 -4.34 -3.77 -8.69
C SER A 94 -4.63 -3.17 -7.32
N ILE A 95 -5.37 -2.06 -7.28
CA ILE A 95 -5.77 -1.42 -6.02
C ILE A 95 -6.72 -2.32 -5.22
N SER A 96 -7.66 -2.98 -5.88
CA SER A 96 -8.56 -3.95 -5.24
C SER A 96 -7.80 -5.11 -4.59
N PHE A 97 -6.78 -5.64 -5.28
CA PHE A 97 -5.88 -6.63 -4.69
C PHE A 97 -5.16 -6.07 -3.46
N LEU A 98 -4.61 -4.86 -3.50
CA LEU A 98 -3.93 -4.25 -2.35
C LEU A 98 -4.87 -4.02 -1.15
N ASN A 99 -6.12 -3.64 -1.39
CA ASN A 99 -7.14 -3.53 -0.35
C ASN A 99 -7.41 -4.89 0.32
N MET A 100 -7.46 -5.97 -0.48
CA MET A 100 -7.68 -7.33 0.03
C MET A 100 -6.41 -7.97 0.63
N LEU A 101 -5.22 -7.55 0.20
CA LEU A 101 -3.94 -8.18 0.52
C LEU A 101 -3.71 -8.30 2.02
N THR A 102 -4.16 -7.28 2.75
CA THR A 102 -3.75 -7.00 4.12
C THR A 102 -4.85 -7.37 5.11
N ASN A 103 -4.90 -6.71 6.28
CA ASN A 103 -5.94 -7.03 7.27
C ASN A 103 -7.32 -6.51 6.84
N GLN A 104 -8.38 -6.99 7.50
CA GLN A 104 -9.77 -6.63 7.19
C GLN A 104 -10.06 -5.11 7.25
N TYR A 105 -9.24 -4.35 7.98
CA TYR A 105 -9.42 -2.91 8.12
C TYR A 105 -8.98 -2.12 6.87
N CYS A 106 -8.21 -2.75 5.97
CA CYS A 106 -7.88 -2.20 4.66
C CYS A 106 -8.82 -2.68 3.55
N ALA A 107 -9.80 -3.53 3.85
CA ALA A 107 -10.75 -4.00 2.85
C ALA A 107 -11.88 -3.00 2.64
N TYR A 108 -12.68 -3.19 1.58
CA TYR A 108 -13.99 -2.56 1.51
C TYR A 108 -14.85 -3.15 2.63
N ALA A 109 -15.38 -2.30 3.51
CA ALA A 109 -16.37 -2.75 4.48
C ALA A 109 -17.57 -3.33 3.71
N GLU A 110 -17.98 -4.55 4.06
CA GLU A 110 -19.30 -5.07 3.71
C GLU A 110 -20.29 -4.27 4.54
N VAL A 111 -20.77 -3.15 3.99
CA VAL A 111 -21.83 -2.38 4.62
C VAL A 111 -23.15 -3.02 4.17
N GLU A 112 -23.81 -3.76 5.07
CA GLU A 112 -25.15 -4.30 4.83
C GLU A 112 -26.22 -3.20 4.79
N ASP A 113 -25.92 -1.98 5.26
CA ASP A 113 -26.87 -0.87 5.26
C ASP A 113 -26.23 0.40 4.68
N GLU A 114 -26.78 0.86 3.56
CA GLU A 114 -26.45 2.12 2.89
C GLU A 114 -26.52 3.30 3.89
N ILE A 115 -25.37 3.84 4.30
CA ILE A 115 -25.32 5.15 4.93
C ILE A 115 -24.80 6.15 3.90
N GLU A 116 -25.60 7.19 3.70
CA GLU A 116 -25.44 8.22 2.68
C GLU A 116 -24.07 8.91 2.74
N ALA A 117 -23.50 9.10 1.56
CA ALA A 117 -22.26 9.79 1.34
C ALA A 117 -22.45 11.31 1.55
N GLU A 118 -22.38 11.74 2.81
CA GLU A 118 -22.33 13.16 3.14
C GLU A 118 -21.18 13.43 4.12
N ALA A 119 -20.37 14.44 3.76
CA ALA A 119 -19.19 14.99 4.45
C ALA A 119 -17.84 14.24 4.30
N PHE A 120 -16.93 14.90 3.58
CA PHE A 120 -15.48 14.69 3.62
C PHE A 120 -14.94 15.03 5.03
N ASP A 121 -14.97 14.07 5.94
CA ASP A 121 -13.99 13.96 7.01
C ASP A 121 -13.06 12.78 6.69
N ASP A 122 -11.78 12.88 7.06
CA ASP A 122 -10.64 12.02 6.68
C ASP A 122 -10.72 10.55 7.20
N ASP A 123 -11.92 10.03 7.44
CA ASP A 123 -12.20 8.67 7.94
C ASP A 123 -12.24 7.61 6.82
N ARG A 124 -11.67 7.95 5.67
CA ARG A 124 -11.61 7.05 4.50
C ARG A 124 -10.79 5.79 4.78
N PHE A 125 -9.88 5.82 5.73
CA PHE A 125 -9.04 4.68 6.07
C PHE A 125 -9.21 4.36 7.54
N ASP A 126 -9.50 3.09 7.85
CA ASP A 126 -9.49 2.66 9.24
C ASP A 126 -8.04 2.77 9.77
N PRO A 127 -7.80 3.45 10.91
CA PRO A 127 -6.45 3.63 11.44
C PRO A 127 -5.75 2.29 11.74
N ARG A 128 -6.52 1.21 11.93
CA ARG A 128 -6.03 -0.17 12.14
C ARG A 128 -5.64 -0.87 10.84
N CYS A 129 -5.94 -0.29 9.67
CA CYS A 129 -5.40 -0.77 8.40
C CYS A 129 -3.87 -0.80 8.49
N ASN A 130 -3.29 -1.96 8.19
CA ASN A 130 -1.86 -2.20 8.33
C ASN A 130 -1.07 -2.06 7.03
N LEU A 131 -1.61 -1.34 6.04
CA LEU A 131 -0.91 -0.98 4.80
C LEU A 131 -0.63 0.52 4.76
N VAL A 132 0.54 0.90 4.27
CA VAL A 132 0.89 2.28 3.91
C VAL A 132 1.59 2.27 2.56
N GLY A 133 1.19 3.17 1.67
CA GLY A 133 1.73 3.30 0.33
C GLY A 133 2.42 4.62 0.08
N THR A 134 3.29 4.67 -0.91
CA THR A 134 3.75 5.91 -1.55
C THR A 134 3.55 5.83 -3.07
N LEU A 135 3.82 6.93 -3.77
CA LEU A 135 3.70 7.02 -5.22
C LEU A 135 5.04 6.70 -5.87
N GLY A 136 5.01 5.89 -6.92
CA GLY A 136 6.08 5.79 -7.91
C GLY A 136 5.75 6.64 -9.14
N ASN A 137 6.56 6.53 -10.19
CA ASN A 137 6.36 7.31 -11.40
C ASN A 137 5.17 6.81 -12.25
N HIS A 138 4.89 5.50 -12.23
CA HIS A 138 3.84 4.91 -13.06
C HIS A 138 2.43 5.21 -12.55
N GLU A 139 2.28 5.62 -11.29
CA GLU A 139 1.02 6.22 -10.80
C GLU A 139 0.60 7.45 -11.61
N PHE A 140 1.53 8.14 -12.28
CA PHE A 140 1.26 9.34 -13.08
C PHE A 140 1.05 9.09 -14.58
N ASP A 141 1.14 7.84 -15.07
CA ASP A 141 1.07 7.50 -16.50
C ASP A 141 -0.20 8.01 -17.20
N LYS A 142 -1.30 8.12 -16.46
CA LYS A 142 -2.60 8.61 -16.94
C LYS A 142 -2.95 10.01 -16.42
N GLY A 143 -1.97 10.69 -15.81
CA GLY A 143 -2.12 12.00 -15.21
C GLY A 143 -2.68 11.98 -13.79
N ILE A 144 -2.54 13.13 -13.10
CA ILE A 144 -2.91 13.31 -11.69
C ILE A 144 -4.39 13.01 -11.42
N GLY A 145 -5.28 13.34 -12.37
CA GLY A 145 -6.71 13.07 -12.22
C GLY A 145 -7.01 11.57 -12.09
N GLU A 146 -6.34 10.74 -12.89
CA GLU A 146 -6.53 9.29 -12.83
C GLU A 146 -5.85 8.68 -11.61
N MET A 147 -4.65 9.16 -11.27
CA MET A 147 -3.99 8.81 -10.01
C MET A 147 -4.91 9.08 -8.80
N LEU A 148 -5.50 10.28 -8.72
CA LEU A 148 -6.43 10.64 -7.66
C LEU A 148 -7.72 9.82 -7.72
N ARG A 149 -8.21 9.42 -8.91
CA ARG A 149 -9.36 8.50 -9.02
C ARG A 149 -9.02 7.12 -8.47
N LEU A 150 -7.84 6.57 -8.80
CA LEU A 150 -7.39 5.28 -8.27
C LEU A 150 -7.24 5.32 -6.75
N ILE A 151 -6.70 6.43 -6.24
CA ILE A 151 -6.58 6.65 -4.81
C ILE A 151 -7.96 6.82 -4.20
N ASN A 152 -8.78 7.79 -4.62
CA ASN A 152 -10.01 8.27 -3.96
C ASN A 152 -11.30 7.51 -4.32
N GLY A 153 -11.29 6.75 -5.40
CA GLY A 153 -12.49 6.20 -6.02
C GLY A 153 -13.07 7.14 -7.07
N GLY A 154 -14.09 6.65 -7.77
CA GLY A 154 -14.79 7.36 -8.84
C GLY A 154 -14.82 6.61 -10.16
N ILE A 155 -15.74 7.04 -11.01
CA ILE A 155 -16.03 6.44 -12.31
C ILE A 155 -15.03 6.95 -13.34
N HIS A 156 -14.37 6.04 -14.06
CA HIS A 156 -13.50 6.40 -15.16
C HIS A 156 -14.34 6.88 -16.38
N PRO A 157 -13.91 7.90 -17.15
CA PRO A 157 -14.69 8.43 -18.28
C PRO A 157 -15.05 7.40 -19.36
N ASN A 158 -14.19 6.40 -19.53
CA ASN A 158 -14.39 5.31 -20.49
C ASN A 158 -15.20 4.13 -19.91
N GLY A 159 -15.81 4.32 -18.75
CA GLY A 159 -16.76 3.40 -18.13
C GLY A 159 -16.34 3.00 -16.72
N PRO A 160 -17.27 2.45 -15.91
CA PRO A 160 -16.86 1.50 -14.90
C PRO A 160 -16.41 0.20 -15.57
N PHE A 161 -15.33 -0.41 -15.05
CA PHE A 161 -14.78 -1.66 -15.56
C PHE A 161 -14.97 -2.81 -14.57
N LEU A 162 -14.76 -2.56 -13.28
CA LEU A 162 -15.09 -3.52 -12.21
C LEU A 162 -16.40 -3.19 -11.51
N ASP A 163 -16.58 -1.92 -11.11
CA ASP A 163 -17.74 -1.46 -10.33
C ASP A 163 -18.16 -0.06 -10.79
N ALA A 164 -19.48 0.14 -10.92
CA ALA A 164 -20.08 1.45 -11.17
C ALA A 164 -19.74 2.46 -10.08
N ASN A 165 -19.36 2.00 -8.89
CA ASN A 165 -18.93 2.83 -7.78
C ASN A 165 -17.57 2.37 -7.24
N TYR A 166 -16.54 2.33 -8.09
CA TYR A 166 -15.17 2.03 -7.66
C TYR A 166 -14.76 2.94 -6.48
N LYS A 167 -14.43 2.33 -5.33
CA LYS A 167 -14.26 3.02 -4.04
C LYS A 167 -12.82 3.48 -3.77
N GLY A 168 -11.88 3.19 -4.67
CA GLY A 168 -10.47 3.55 -4.54
C GLY A 168 -9.68 2.70 -3.55
N ALA A 169 -8.47 3.15 -3.23
CA ALA A 169 -7.63 2.56 -2.19
C ALA A 169 -8.28 2.68 -0.81
N ARG A 170 -7.99 1.75 0.09
CA ARG A 170 -8.48 1.70 1.49
C ARG A 170 -7.33 1.73 2.50
N PHE A 171 -6.20 2.25 2.05
CA PHE A 171 -4.99 2.49 2.81
C PHE A 171 -4.41 3.85 2.41
N PRO A 172 -3.66 4.52 3.31
CA PRO A 172 -3.08 5.82 3.01
C PRO A 172 -1.96 5.74 1.98
N TYR A 173 -2.01 6.63 1.00
CA TYR A 173 -0.85 7.02 0.20
C TYR A 173 -0.22 8.27 0.81
N VAL A 174 1.11 8.26 0.98
CA VAL A 174 1.88 9.40 1.48
C VAL A 174 2.92 9.84 0.46
N VAL A 175 3.15 11.15 0.31
CA VAL A 175 4.20 11.72 -0.55
C VAL A 175 4.59 13.12 -0.08
N ALA A 176 5.86 13.32 0.27
CA ALA A 176 6.34 14.58 0.84
C ALA A 176 6.93 15.55 -0.19
N ASN A 177 7.32 15.06 -1.36
CA ASN A 177 8.12 15.78 -2.36
C ASN A 177 7.39 16.00 -3.71
N VAL A 178 6.14 15.55 -3.86
CA VAL A 178 5.31 15.91 -5.02
C VAL A 178 4.37 17.03 -4.62
N VAL A 179 4.61 18.22 -5.17
CA VAL A 179 4.01 19.48 -4.72
C VAL A 179 3.16 20.07 -5.84
N ASP A 180 1.94 20.51 -5.50
CA ASP A 180 1.10 21.28 -6.42
C ASP A 180 1.68 22.68 -6.60
N GLU A 181 1.99 23.04 -7.85
CA GLU A 181 2.67 24.29 -8.20
C GLU A 181 1.88 25.55 -7.78
N LYS A 182 0.54 25.49 -7.79
CA LYS A 182 -0.31 26.64 -7.48
C LYS A 182 -0.39 26.91 -5.99
N THR A 183 -0.45 25.85 -5.19
CA THR A 183 -0.65 25.92 -3.74
C THR A 183 0.64 25.83 -2.95
N GLY A 184 1.72 25.31 -3.55
CA GLY A 184 2.99 25.05 -2.86
C GLY A 184 2.91 23.95 -1.81
N LYS A 185 1.83 23.14 -1.80
CA LYS A 185 1.60 22.07 -0.83
C LYS A 185 1.78 20.69 -1.47
N PRO A 186 2.20 19.66 -0.70
CA PRO A 186 2.18 18.29 -1.18
C PRO A 186 0.80 17.87 -1.70
N ILE A 187 0.77 17.09 -2.79
CA ILE A 187 -0.49 16.65 -3.44
C ILE A 187 -1.26 15.59 -2.62
N LEU A 188 -0.57 14.91 -1.70
CA LEU A 188 -1.13 13.98 -0.71
C LEU A 188 -0.44 14.26 0.64
N PRO A 189 -0.92 13.70 1.77
CA PRO A 189 -0.25 13.84 3.04
C PRO A 189 1.23 13.41 2.96
N PRO A 190 2.19 14.16 3.56
CA PRO A 190 3.61 13.84 3.48
C PRO A 190 3.99 12.56 4.26
N TYR A 191 3.21 12.23 5.29
CA TYR A 191 3.43 11.07 6.14
C TYR A 191 2.13 10.63 6.82
N VAL A 192 2.17 9.43 7.41
CA VAL A 192 1.14 8.91 8.32
C VAL A 192 1.81 8.35 9.57
N ILE A 193 1.17 8.48 10.73
CA ILE A 193 1.64 7.87 11.97
C ILE A 193 0.79 6.63 12.25
N LYS A 194 1.44 5.47 12.41
CA LYS A 194 0.81 4.22 12.86
C LYS A 194 1.17 3.95 14.31
N GLN A 195 0.22 3.45 15.08
CA GLN A 195 0.42 3.08 16.48
C GLN A 195 0.78 1.60 16.59
N VAL A 196 1.94 1.30 17.18
CA VAL A 196 2.38 -0.07 17.47
C VAL A 196 2.51 -0.22 18.97
N ARG A 197 1.53 -0.88 19.62
CA ARG A 197 1.49 -1.05 21.08
C ARG A 197 1.65 0.29 21.84
N GLY A 198 1.06 1.36 21.32
CA GLY A 198 1.14 2.72 21.88
C GLY A 198 2.38 3.52 21.49
N ILE A 199 3.29 2.94 20.70
CA ILE A 199 4.44 3.64 20.15
C ILE A 199 4.05 4.24 18.78
N PRO A 200 4.17 5.57 18.61
CA PRO A 200 3.96 6.21 17.31
C PRO A 200 5.12 5.91 16.36
N VAL A 201 4.80 5.41 15.17
CA VAL A 201 5.76 5.14 14.09
C VAL A 201 5.34 5.92 12.85
N ALA A 202 6.17 6.86 12.40
CA ALA A 202 5.91 7.66 11.22
C ALA A 202 6.39 6.94 9.94
N PHE A 203 5.55 6.96 8.90
CA PHE A 203 5.87 6.51 7.55
C PHE A 203 5.80 7.72 6.62
N ILE A 204 6.95 8.09 6.05
CA ILE A 204 7.10 9.25 5.16
C ILE A 204 7.25 8.73 3.74
N GLY A 205 6.50 9.29 2.80
CA GLY A 205 6.61 8.97 1.37
C GLY A 205 7.47 9.98 0.63
N ALA A 206 8.16 9.54 -0.42
CA ALA A 206 9.00 10.38 -1.28
C ALA A 206 9.20 9.70 -2.64
#